data_AF-A0A963FE10-F1
#
_entry.id   AF-A0A963FE10-F1
#
_cell.length_a   1.000
_cell.length_b   1.000
_cell.length_c   1.000
_cell.angle_alpha   90.00
_cell.angle_beta   90.00
_cell.angle_gamma   90.00
#
_symmetry.space_group_name_H-M   'P 1'
#
loop_
_entity.id
_entity.type
_entity.pdbx_description
1 polymer ?
#
loop_
_entity_poly.entity_id
_entity_poly.type
_entity_poly.pdbx_seq_one_letter_code
_entity_poly.pdbx_strand_id
1 'polypeptide(L)'
;MGEIGLEAELQRSGNLDVLRREFSDSPLREGVHSAINSIVEIIHYVRTTTREMDMLRVGKDAHLEQLGALIKSGVNSLASGYSHLAAGETDVDECVEETRKAEREAGEIYRSALSELFNIESFHEALDAKEMHFEHKFMGHYLSAKADRHGAATKALVYVADIFRRREILRHLSNAADRVLIAGNVLHEVAVQARLYGPQG
;
A
#
# COMPACT_ATOMS: atom_id res chain seq x y z
N MET A 1 17.59 5.80 6.39
CA MET A 1 16.46 5.05 5.78
C MET A 1 16.83 3.69 5.17
N GLY A 2 18.11 3.30 5.10
CA GLY A 2 18.53 1.93 4.74
C GLY A 2 18.44 0.92 5.90
N GLU A 3 18.65 1.39 7.14
CA GLU A 3 18.69 0.54 8.34
C GLU A 3 17.37 -0.16 8.66
N ILE A 4 16.22 0.52 8.57
CA ILE A 4 14.90 -0.07 8.86
C ILE A 4 14.59 -1.26 7.92
N GLY A 5 15.13 -1.24 6.69
CA GLY A 5 14.92 -2.31 5.74
C GLY A 5 15.79 -3.53 5.97
N LEU A 6 17.03 -3.29 6.41
CA LEU A 6 17.93 -4.33 6.85
C LEU A 6 17.43 -4.93 8.17
N GLU A 7 16.93 -4.10 9.10
CA GLU A 7 16.30 -4.55 10.35
C GLU A 7 15.06 -5.41 10.09
N ALA A 8 14.15 -5.00 9.20
CA ALA A 8 12.97 -5.82 8.89
C ALA A 8 13.34 -7.16 8.24
N GLU A 9 14.41 -7.21 7.44
CA GLU A 9 14.91 -8.46 6.82
C GLU A 9 15.71 -9.33 7.80
N LEU A 10 16.49 -8.72 8.68
CA LEU A 10 17.23 -9.40 9.75
C LEU A 10 16.29 -9.93 10.82
N GLN A 11 15.27 -9.14 11.21
CA GLN A 11 14.21 -9.55 12.11
C GLN A 11 13.34 -10.63 11.48
N ARG A 12 13.11 -10.60 10.15
CA ARG A 12 12.48 -11.72 9.43
C ARG A 12 13.33 -12.98 9.54
N SER A 13 14.63 -12.92 9.25
CA SER A 13 15.51 -14.09 9.33
C SER A 13 15.55 -14.67 10.75
N GLY A 14 15.68 -13.81 11.77
CA GLY A 14 15.69 -14.23 13.17
C GLY A 14 14.34 -14.82 13.62
N ASN A 15 13.22 -14.17 13.27
CA ASN A 15 11.88 -14.66 13.62
C ASN A 15 11.56 -15.97 12.91
N LEU A 16 11.97 -16.14 11.64
CA LEU A 16 11.78 -17.38 10.90
C LEU A 16 12.55 -18.54 11.54
N ASP A 17 13.77 -18.32 12.04
CA ASP A 17 14.55 -19.36 12.70
C ASP A 17 13.99 -19.73 14.08
N VAL A 18 13.51 -18.76 14.85
CA VAL A 18 12.82 -19.01 16.14
C VAL A 18 11.53 -19.80 15.90
N LEU A 19 10.69 -19.37 14.95
CA LEU A 19 9.44 -20.07 14.63
C LEU A 19 9.68 -21.45 14.03
N ARG A 20 10.73 -21.61 13.22
CA ARG A 20 11.11 -22.92 12.69
C ARG A 20 11.51 -23.89 13.80
N ARG A 21 12.04 -23.38 14.92
CA ARG A 21 12.45 -24.18 16.07
C ARG A 21 11.31 -24.46 17.05
N GLU A 22 10.35 -23.55 17.20
CA GLU A 22 9.20 -23.71 18.09
C GLU A 22 8.02 -24.44 17.43
N PHE A 23 7.88 -24.35 16.10
CA PHE A 23 6.78 -24.97 15.34
C PHE A 23 7.24 -26.11 14.43
N SER A 24 8.45 -26.66 14.62
CA SER A 24 8.99 -27.72 13.74
C SER A 24 8.06 -28.91 13.56
N ASP A 25 7.32 -29.28 14.61
CA ASP A 25 6.38 -30.40 14.62
C ASP A 25 4.91 -29.95 14.68
N SER A 26 4.64 -28.64 14.55
CA SER A 26 3.29 -28.10 14.64
C SER A 26 2.59 -28.12 13.27
N PRO A 27 1.33 -28.57 13.19
CA PRO A 27 0.53 -28.49 11.97
C PRO A 27 0.27 -27.04 11.52
N LEU A 28 0.51 -26.03 12.38
CA LEU A 28 0.35 -24.60 12.06
C LEU A 28 1.57 -23.98 11.36
N ARG A 29 2.68 -24.73 11.21
CA ARG A 29 3.95 -24.19 10.72
C ARG A 29 3.82 -23.47 9.38
N GLU A 30 3.15 -24.09 8.42
CA GLU A 30 2.98 -23.51 7.07
C GLU A 30 2.12 -22.25 7.12
N GLY A 31 1.03 -22.27 7.89
CA GLY A 31 0.15 -21.12 8.09
C GLY A 31 0.90 -19.93 8.70
N VAL A 32 1.71 -20.15 9.74
CA VAL A 32 2.54 -19.10 10.37
C VAL A 32 3.58 -18.54 9.39
N HIS A 33 4.22 -19.39 8.59
CA HIS A 33 5.14 -18.92 7.56
C HIS A 33 4.44 -18.06 6.49
N SER A 34 3.27 -18.48 6.01
CA SER A 34 2.47 -17.69 5.08
C SER A 34 2.02 -16.36 5.67
N ALA A 35 1.63 -16.34 6.96
CA ALA A 35 1.21 -15.14 7.67
C ALA A 35 2.35 -14.10 7.69
N ILE A 36 3.56 -14.53 8.05
CA ILE A 36 4.72 -13.64 8.10
C ILE A 36 5.08 -13.10 6.72
N ASN A 37 5.10 -13.98 5.71
CA ASN A 37 5.45 -13.57 4.36
C ASN A 37 4.42 -12.56 3.81
N SER A 38 3.12 -12.79 4.02
CA SER A 38 2.07 -11.86 3.57
C SER A 38 2.15 -10.48 4.26
N ILE A 39 2.40 -10.43 5.58
CA ILE A 39 2.60 -9.16 6.31
C ILE A 39 3.85 -8.42 5.80
N VAL A 40 4.93 -9.16 5.59
CA VAL A 40 6.17 -8.63 5.02
C VAL A 40 5.95 -8.01 3.65
N GLU A 41 5.13 -8.64 2.79
CA GLU A 41 4.81 -8.09 1.48
C GLU A 41 4.12 -6.72 1.60
N ILE A 42 3.20 -6.55 2.55
CA ILE A 42 2.55 -5.25 2.81
C ILE A 42 3.60 -4.20 3.20
N ILE A 43 4.49 -4.52 4.14
CA ILE A 43 5.56 -3.60 4.58
C ILE A 43 6.47 -3.24 3.40
N HIS A 44 6.81 -4.21 2.56
CA HIS A 44 7.62 -3.99 1.38
C HIS A 44 6.93 -2.99 0.45
N TYR A 45 5.67 -3.23 0.09
CA TYR A 45 4.88 -2.38 -0.80
C TYR A 45 4.79 -0.95 -0.28
N VAL A 46 4.36 -0.74 0.97
CA VAL A 46 4.22 0.61 1.55
C VAL A 46 5.56 1.35 1.54
N ARG A 47 6.65 0.67 1.86
CA ARG A 47 7.99 1.25 1.87
C ARG A 47 8.48 1.60 0.48
N THR A 48 8.31 0.72 -0.50
CA THR A 48 8.70 1.00 -1.89
C THR A 48 7.87 2.14 -2.45
N THR A 49 6.56 2.17 -2.20
CA THR A 49 5.70 3.28 -2.63
C THR A 49 6.12 4.60 -2.01
N THR A 50 6.46 4.63 -0.72
CA THR A 50 6.95 5.87 -0.07
C THR A 50 8.26 6.35 -0.71
N ARG A 51 9.19 5.43 -1.02
CA ARG A 51 10.43 5.79 -1.73
C ARG A 51 10.17 6.29 -3.15
N GLU A 52 9.23 5.68 -3.86
CA GLU A 52 8.84 6.11 -5.19
C GLU A 52 8.14 7.47 -5.18
N MET A 53 7.35 7.78 -4.15
CA MET A 53 6.79 9.12 -3.95
C MET A 53 7.90 10.17 -3.87
N ASP A 54 8.99 9.89 -3.15
CA ASP A 54 10.16 10.78 -3.09
C ASP A 54 10.89 10.86 -4.45
N MET A 55 11.10 9.74 -5.12
CA MET A 55 11.81 9.66 -6.41
C MET A 55 11.04 10.33 -7.54
N LEU A 56 9.73 10.09 -7.63
CA LEU A 56 8.81 10.67 -8.62
C LEU A 56 8.31 12.06 -8.21
N ARG A 57 8.58 12.46 -6.96
CA ARG A 57 8.18 13.74 -6.37
C ARG A 57 6.68 13.96 -6.43
N VAL A 58 5.94 12.93 -6.01
CA VAL A 58 4.50 12.99 -5.84
C VAL A 58 4.24 13.33 -4.38
N GLY A 59 3.69 14.51 -4.15
CA GLY A 59 3.26 14.94 -2.82
C GLY A 59 2.05 14.15 -2.33
N LYS A 60 1.71 14.34 -1.05
CA LYS A 60 0.47 13.82 -0.47
C LYS A 60 -0.73 14.59 -1.06
N ASP A 61 -1.78 13.88 -1.44
CA ASP A 61 -3.07 14.45 -1.83
C ASP A 61 -4.21 13.69 -1.14
N ALA A 62 -5.44 14.20 -1.25
CA ALA A 62 -6.62 13.64 -0.60
C ALA A 62 -6.82 12.13 -0.87
N HIS A 63 -6.66 11.69 -2.12
CA HIS A 63 -6.83 10.29 -2.51
C HIS A 63 -5.74 9.41 -1.91
N LEU A 64 -4.49 9.89 -1.94
CA LEU A 64 -3.36 9.19 -1.32
C LEU A 64 -3.51 9.09 0.21
N GLU A 65 -4.08 10.10 0.88
CA GLU A 65 -4.35 10.01 2.32
C GLU A 65 -5.40 8.95 2.63
N GLN A 66 -6.48 8.93 1.84
CA GLN A 66 -7.58 7.98 2.02
C GLN A 66 -7.10 6.54 1.77
N LEU A 67 -6.34 6.28 0.70
CA LEU A 67 -5.73 4.98 0.44
C LEU A 67 -4.80 4.55 1.58
N GLY A 68 -3.95 5.46 2.08
CA GLY A 68 -3.09 5.19 3.22
C GLY A 68 -3.86 4.85 4.49
N ALA A 69 -5.00 5.53 4.74
CA ALA A 69 -5.87 5.24 5.87
C ALA A 69 -6.52 3.85 5.77
N LEU A 70 -6.93 3.43 4.58
CA LEU A 70 -7.50 2.09 4.36
C LEU A 70 -6.48 0.98 4.58
N ILE A 71 -5.26 1.13 4.05
CA ILE A 71 -4.17 0.18 4.30
C ILE A 71 -3.92 0.07 5.80
N LYS A 72 -3.83 1.20 6.50
CA LYS A 72 -3.65 1.23 7.96
C LYS A 72 -4.80 0.52 8.69
N SER A 73 -6.05 0.77 8.28
CA SER A 73 -7.23 0.14 8.86
C SER A 73 -7.18 -1.39 8.71
N GLY A 74 -6.91 -1.89 7.50
CA GLY A 74 -6.82 -3.33 7.28
C GLY A 74 -5.63 -3.98 7.99
N VAL A 75 -4.47 -3.31 8.09
CA VAL A 75 -3.33 -3.79 8.90
C VAL A 75 -3.66 -3.86 10.39
N ASN A 76 -4.39 -2.88 10.92
CA ASN A 76 -4.86 -2.93 12.30
C ASN A 76 -5.84 -4.10 12.52
N SER A 77 -6.71 -4.36 11.55
CA SER A 77 -7.62 -5.51 11.58
C SER A 77 -6.87 -6.84 11.59
N LEU A 78 -5.82 -6.97 10.77
CA LEU A 78 -4.92 -8.14 10.80
C LEU A 78 -4.28 -8.32 12.18
N ALA A 79 -3.76 -7.24 12.77
CA ALA A 79 -3.15 -7.30 14.09
C ALA A 79 -4.14 -7.77 15.17
N SER A 80 -5.39 -7.29 15.13
CA SER A 80 -6.46 -7.77 16.01
C SER A 80 -6.75 -9.26 15.79
N GLY A 81 -6.89 -9.70 14.54
CA GLY A 81 -7.17 -11.09 14.22
C GLY A 81 -6.07 -12.06 14.66
N TYR A 82 -4.80 -11.71 14.47
CA TYR A 82 -3.70 -12.52 15.01
C TYR A 82 -3.63 -12.48 16.55
N SER A 83 -4.09 -11.39 17.18
CA SER A 83 -4.19 -11.31 18.64
C SER A 83 -5.28 -12.24 19.18
N HIS A 84 -6.43 -12.36 18.49
CA HIS A 84 -7.47 -13.36 18.82
C HIS A 84 -6.90 -14.78 18.77
N LEU A 85 -6.19 -15.12 17.68
CA LEU A 85 -5.56 -16.42 17.54
C LEU A 85 -4.53 -16.71 18.65
N ALA A 86 -3.74 -15.71 19.05
CA ALA A 86 -2.80 -15.84 20.15
C ALA A 86 -3.50 -16.06 21.51
N ALA A 87 -4.72 -15.54 21.67
CA ALA A 87 -5.58 -15.78 22.84
C ALA A 87 -6.33 -17.12 22.79
N GLY A 88 -6.21 -17.88 21.69
CA GLY A 88 -6.91 -19.15 21.48
C GLY A 88 -8.30 -19.01 20.84
N GLU A 89 -8.71 -17.79 20.48
CA GLU A 89 -9.97 -17.53 19.79
C GLU A 89 -9.77 -17.74 18.29
N THR A 90 -10.61 -18.60 17.68
CA THR A 90 -10.51 -18.94 16.24
C THR A 90 -11.56 -18.26 15.38
N ASP A 91 -12.34 -17.35 15.95
CA ASP A 91 -13.26 -16.50 15.21
C ASP A 91 -12.55 -15.20 14.83
N VAL A 92 -12.28 -15.06 13.53
CA VAL A 92 -11.59 -13.92 12.94
C VAL A 92 -12.39 -13.32 11.78
N ASP A 93 -13.64 -13.73 11.60
CA ASP A 93 -14.41 -13.41 10.39
C ASP A 93 -14.60 -11.90 10.22
N GLU A 94 -14.89 -11.18 11.31
CA GLU A 94 -14.95 -9.71 11.31
C GLU A 94 -13.62 -9.07 10.91
N CYS A 95 -12.50 -9.61 11.41
CA CYS A 95 -11.18 -9.08 11.09
C CYS A 95 -10.87 -9.25 9.60
N VAL A 96 -11.25 -10.40 9.02
CA VAL A 96 -11.06 -10.71 7.61
C VAL A 96 -11.97 -9.84 6.73
N GLU A 97 -13.23 -9.65 7.11
CA GLU A 97 -14.16 -8.80 6.36
C GLU A 97 -13.74 -7.34 6.33
N GLU A 98 -13.13 -6.81 7.40
CA GLU A 98 -12.55 -5.46 7.36
C GLU A 98 -11.36 -5.34 6.39
N THR A 99 -10.57 -6.39 6.17
CA THR A 99 -9.52 -6.36 5.12
C THR A 99 -10.10 -6.36 3.71
N ARG A 100 -11.19 -7.12 3.48
CA ARG A 100 -11.95 -7.11 2.22
C ARG A 100 -12.61 -5.77 1.96
N LYS A 101 -13.17 -5.15 2.99
CA LYS A 101 -13.75 -3.82 2.90
C LYS A 101 -12.69 -2.77 2.54
N ALA A 102 -11.54 -2.82 3.19
CA ALA A 102 -10.43 -1.91 2.88
C ALA A 102 -9.95 -2.04 1.42
N GLU A 103 -9.85 -3.26 0.89
CA GLU A 103 -9.49 -3.48 -0.52
C GLU A 103 -10.55 -2.91 -1.49
N ARG A 104 -11.84 -3.19 -1.25
CA ARG A 104 -12.92 -2.69 -2.11
C ARG A 104 -12.97 -1.16 -2.14
N GLU A 105 -12.92 -0.53 -0.97
CA GLU A 105 -12.93 0.92 -0.85
C GLU A 105 -11.67 1.55 -1.49
N ALA A 106 -10.51 0.89 -1.37
CA ALA A 106 -9.28 1.35 -2.02
C ALA A 106 -9.41 1.31 -3.55
N GLY A 107 -10.02 0.25 -4.10
CA GLY A 107 -10.31 0.15 -5.53
C GLY A 107 -11.27 1.23 -6.02
N GLU A 108 -12.25 1.63 -5.19
CA GLU A 108 -13.18 2.73 -5.50
C GLU A 108 -12.47 4.08 -5.54
N ILE A 109 -11.68 4.40 -4.51
CA ILE A 109 -10.88 5.63 -4.46
C ILE A 109 -9.90 5.69 -5.63
N TYR A 110 -9.20 4.60 -5.91
CA TYR A 110 -8.29 4.52 -7.05
C TYR A 110 -9.00 4.85 -8.37
N ARG A 111 -10.17 4.24 -8.63
CA ARG A 111 -10.96 4.51 -9.84
C ARG A 111 -11.45 5.95 -9.90
N SER A 112 -11.89 6.53 -8.79
CA SER A 112 -12.28 7.94 -8.70
C SER A 112 -11.09 8.86 -9.01
N ALA A 113 -9.94 8.62 -8.38
CA ALA A 113 -8.72 9.37 -8.59
C ALA A 113 -8.24 9.31 -10.04
N LEU A 114 -8.36 8.16 -10.71
CA LEU A 114 -8.07 8.08 -12.15
C LEU A 114 -9.03 8.91 -12.99
N SER A 115 -10.33 8.88 -12.68
CA SER A 115 -11.32 9.68 -13.42
C SER A 115 -11.03 11.17 -13.32
N GLU A 116 -10.62 11.64 -12.15
CA GLU A 116 -10.21 13.03 -11.94
C GLU A 116 -8.88 13.34 -12.65
N LEU A 117 -7.88 12.46 -12.51
CA LEU A 117 -6.54 12.65 -13.06
C LEU A 117 -6.52 12.71 -14.60
N PHE A 118 -7.42 11.99 -15.26
CA PHE A 118 -7.54 11.97 -16.72
C PHE A 118 -8.62 12.91 -17.26
N ASN A 119 -9.18 13.81 -16.44
CA ASN A 119 -10.16 14.77 -16.92
C ASN A 119 -9.52 15.79 -17.89
N ILE A 120 -10.05 15.85 -19.12
CA ILE A 120 -9.58 16.71 -20.21
C ILE A 120 -9.89 18.18 -19.94
N GLU A 121 -10.97 18.49 -19.23
CA GLU A 121 -11.31 19.89 -18.89
C GLU A 121 -10.23 20.49 -17.98
N SER A 122 -9.73 19.71 -17.02
CA SER A 122 -8.61 20.09 -16.16
C SER A 122 -7.31 20.31 -16.94
N PHE A 123 -7.14 19.64 -18.08
CA PHE A 123 -5.99 19.89 -18.97
C PHE A 123 -6.08 21.23 -19.68
N HIS A 124 -7.26 21.61 -20.17
CA HIS A 124 -7.47 22.91 -20.81
C HIS A 124 -7.21 24.06 -19.83
N GLU A 125 -7.76 23.97 -18.62
CA GLU A 125 -7.53 24.95 -17.56
C GLU A 125 -6.04 25.06 -17.19
N ALA A 126 -5.32 23.94 -17.13
CA ALA A 126 -3.89 23.92 -16.84
C ALA A 126 -3.02 24.53 -17.97
N LEU A 127 -3.46 24.44 -19.23
CA LEU A 127 -2.77 25.08 -20.37
C LEU A 127 -2.98 26.58 -20.41
N ASP A 128 -4.20 27.03 -20.08
CA ASP A 128 -4.62 28.43 -20.08
C ASP A 128 -4.15 29.19 -18.82
N ALA A 129 -3.76 28.46 -17.77
CA ALA A 129 -3.13 29.04 -16.59
C ALA A 129 -1.86 29.81 -16.97
N LYS A 130 -1.81 31.09 -16.55
CA LYS A 130 -0.64 31.97 -16.73
C LYS A 130 0.61 31.42 -16.04
N GLU A 131 0.43 30.69 -14.94
CA GLU A 131 1.48 29.92 -14.26
C GLU A 131 0.97 28.51 -14.00
N MET A 132 1.75 27.51 -14.42
CA MET A 132 1.54 26.13 -14.00
C MET A 132 2.18 25.98 -12.62
N HIS A 133 1.36 26.05 -11.56
CA HIS A 133 1.84 25.80 -10.20
C HIS A 133 2.04 24.31 -9.97
N PHE A 134 3.23 23.82 -10.29
CA PHE A 134 3.71 22.56 -9.73
C PHE A 134 4.16 22.82 -8.30
N GLU A 135 3.53 22.19 -7.31
CA GLU A 135 3.84 22.40 -5.88
C GLU A 135 5.32 22.11 -5.51
N HIS A 136 6.12 21.50 -6.40
CA HIS A 136 7.51 21.14 -6.12
C HIS A 136 8.58 22.04 -6.77
N LYS A 137 9.35 22.70 -5.89
CA LYS A 137 10.51 23.60 -6.09
C LYS A 137 11.58 23.16 -7.11
N PHE A 138 11.68 21.87 -7.44
CA PHE A 138 12.72 21.38 -8.36
C PHE A 138 12.25 21.31 -9.84
N MET A 139 10.97 20.99 -10.08
CA MET A 139 10.41 21.05 -11.44
C MET A 139 9.78 22.41 -11.73
N GLY A 140 9.26 23.09 -10.70
CA GLY A 140 8.88 24.50 -10.78
C GLY A 140 10.04 25.37 -11.27
N HIS A 141 11.29 25.14 -10.84
CA HIS A 141 12.46 25.86 -11.38
C HIS A 141 12.93 25.36 -12.76
N TYR A 142 12.80 24.06 -13.08
CA TYR A 142 13.18 23.54 -14.39
C TYR A 142 12.19 23.96 -15.50
N LEU A 143 10.92 24.17 -15.15
CA LEU A 143 9.84 24.43 -16.09
C LEU A 143 9.28 25.85 -16.03
N SER A 144 9.22 26.56 -14.90
CA SER A 144 8.73 27.96 -14.94
C SER A 144 9.70 28.88 -15.70
N ALA A 145 11.01 28.61 -15.61
CA ALA A 145 12.01 29.39 -16.34
C ALA A 145 12.10 29.03 -17.85
N LYS A 146 11.50 27.92 -18.32
CA LYS A 146 11.59 27.47 -19.72
C LYS A 146 10.24 27.23 -20.42
N ALA A 147 9.13 27.04 -19.71
CA ALA A 147 7.80 26.85 -20.29
C ALA A 147 7.26 28.16 -20.89
N ASP A 148 7.63 29.31 -20.35
CA ASP A 148 7.40 30.60 -21.02
C ASP A 148 8.22 30.75 -22.31
N ARG A 149 9.26 29.92 -22.49
CA ARG A 149 10.12 29.87 -23.69
C ARG A 149 9.83 28.70 -24.62
N HIS A 150 9.01 27.72 -24.22
CA HIS A 150 8.75 26.50 -24.96
C HIS A 150 7.23 26.27 -24.96
N GLY A 151 6.58 26.53 -26.10
CA GLY A 151 5.12 26.68 -26.24
C GLY A 151 4.26 25.47 -25.86
N ALA A 152 3.00 25.45 -26.31
CA ALA A 152 1.95 24.52 -25.88
C ALA A 152 2.37 23.02 -25.85
N ALA A 153 3.21 22.57 -26.79
CA ALA A 153 3.71 21.20 -26.83
C ALA A 153 4.52 20.80 -25.57
N THR A 154 5.33 21.70 -25.03
CA THR A 154 6.12 21.41 -23.81
C THR A 154 5.23 21.38 -22.58
N LYS A 155 4.25 22.29 -22.46
CA LYS A 155 3.25 22.25 -21.38
C LYS A 155 2.46 20.93 -21.39
N ALA A 156 2.05 20.47 -22.57
CA ALA A 156 1.35 19.20 -22.74
C ALA A 156 2.18 18.00 -22.26
N LEU A 157 3.46 17.92 -22.66
CA LEU A 157 4.36 16.84 -22.24
C LEU A 157 4.57 16.79 -20.73
N VAL A 158 4.71 17.95 -20.10
CA VAL A 158 4.86 18.04 -18.65
C VAL A 158 3.60 17.55 -17.94
N TYR A 159 2.43 17.99 -18.40
CA TYR A 159 1.16 17.56 -17.81
C TYR A 159 0.99 16.04 -17.88
N VAL A 160 1.25 15.46 -19.06
CA VAL A 160 1.22 14.01 -19.26
C VAL A 160 2.22 13.29 -18.34
N ALA A 161 3.43 13.83 -18.16
CA ALA A 161 4.39 13.29 -17.22
C ALA A 161 3.95 13.38 -15.75
N ASP A 162 3.17 14.40 -15.36
CA ASP A 162 2.57 14.47 -14.02
C ASP A 162 1.50 13.40 -13.81
N ILE A 163 0.63 13.21 -14.80
CA ILE A 163 -0.38 12.13 -14.81
C ILE A 163 0.28 10.77 -14.58
N PHE A 164 1.33 10.45 -15.33
CA PHE A 164 1.99 9.14 -15.19
C PHE A 164 2.57 8.93 -13.80
N ARG A 165 3.21 9.95 -13.22
CA ARG A 165 3.80 9.87 -11.88
C ARG A 165 2.72 9.66 -10.81
N ARG A 166 1.64 10.44 -10.84
CA ARG A 166 0.52 10.31 -9.88
C ARG A 166 -0.20 8.98 -10.02
N ARG A 167 -0.50 8.55 -11.25
CA ARG A 167 -1.14 7.26 -11.54
C ARG A 167 -0.33 6.11 -10.94
N GLU A 168 0.99 6.16 -11.06
CA GLU A 168 1.85 5.09 -10.60
C GLU A 168 1.80 4.93 -9.07
N ILE A 169 1.87 6.03 -8.33
CA ILE A 169 1.74 6.02 -6.87
C ILE A 169 0.35 5.55 -6.44
N LEU A 170 -0.72 6.07 -7.06
CA LEU A 170 -2.09 5.64 -6.81
C LEU A 170 -2.27 4.13 -7.01
N ARG A 171 -1.71 3.59 -8.10
CA ARG A 171 -1.73 2.16 -8.41
C ARG A 171 -0.98 1.35 -7.36
N HIS A 172 0.18 1.81 -6.91
CA HIS A 172 0.96 1.09 -5.91
C HIS A 172 0.30 1.06 -4.53
N LEU A 173 -0.36 2.14 -4.12
CA LEU A 173 -1.17 2.12 -2.89
C LEU A 173 -2.40 1.21 -3.02
N SER A 174 -3.10 1.23 -4.16
CA SER A 174 -4.20 0.28 -4.40
C SER A 174 -3.70 -1.17 -4.31
N ASN A 175 -2.57 -1.48 -4.95
CA ASN A 175 -1.96 -2.81 -4.88
C ASN A 175 -1.52 -3.18 -3.45
N ALA A 176 -1.15 -2.21 -2.62
CA ALA A 176 -0.84 -2.47 -1.21
C ALA A 176 -2.10 -2.88 -0.44
N ALA A 177 -3.28 -2.34 -0.76
CA ALA A 177 -4.55 -2.79 -0.19
C ALA A 177 -4.88 -4.23 -0.63
N ASP A 178 -4.58 -4.62 -1.86
CA ASP A 178 -4.70 -6.03 -2.30
C ASP A 178 -3.83 -6.96 -1.44
N ARG A 179 -2.60 -6.52 -1.09
CA ARG A 179 -1.72 -7.30 -0.19
C ARG A 179 -2.29 -7.44 1.21
N VAL A 180 -3.00 -6.43 1.70
CA VAL A 180 -3.71 -6.49 2.98
C VAL A 180 -4.81 -7.55 2.93
N LEU A 181 -5.59 -7.61 1.85
CA LEU A 181 -6.59 -8.66 1.65
C LEU A 181 -5.95 -10.06 1.54
N ILE A 182 -4.84 -10.21 0.82
CA ILE A 182 -4.12 -11.49 0.76
C ILE A 182 -3.72 -11.96 2.15
N ALA A 183 -3.16 -11.06 2.98
CA ALA A 183 -2.84 -11.40 4.37
C ALA A 183 -4.10 -11.72 5.21
N GLY A 184 -5.25 -11.11 4.90
CA GLY A 184 -6.54 -11.43 5.52
C GLY A 184 -7.02 -12.84 5.19
N ASN A 185 -6.85 -13.28 3.95
CA ASN A 185 -7.17 -14.66 3.57
C ASN A 185 -6.23 -15.66 4.27
N VAL A 186 -4.94 -15.33 4.40
CA VAL A 186 -4.00 -16.15 5.17
C VAL A 186 -4.37 -16.23 6.65
N LEU A 187 -4.80 -15.11 7.26
CA LEU A 187 -5.32 -15.10 8.63
C LEU A 187 -6.49 -16.07 8.79
N HIS A 188 -7.43 -16.07 7.84
CA HIS A 188 -8.56 -17.00 7.85
C HIS A 188 -8.10 -18.46 7.76
N GLU A 189 -7.16 -18.77 6.86
CA GLU A 189 -6.58 -20.12 6.74
C GLU A 189 -5.91 -20.59 8.03
N VAL A 190 -5.12 -19.72 8.67
CA VAL A 190 -4.49 -20.03 9.96
C VAL A 190 -5.53 -20.26 11.04
N ALA A 191 -6.60 -19.46 11.08
CA ALA A 191 -7.69 -19.62 12.05
C ALA A 191 -8.42 -20.96 11.88
N VAL A 192 -8.69 -21.37 10.63
CA VAL A 192 -9.26 -22.68 10.31
C VAL A 192 -8.33 -23.80 10.77
N GLN A 193 -7.03 -23.71 10.49
CA GLN A 193 -6.07 -24.71 10.96
C GLN A 193 -6.01 -24.77 12.49
N ALA A 194 -5.98 -23.63 13.17
CA ALA A 194 -5.98 -23.54 14.64
C ALA A 194 -7.23 -24.19 15.24
N ARG A 195 -8.39 -24.04 14.58
CA ARG A 195 -9.64 -24.69 15.00
C ARG A 195 -9.60 -26.22 14.84
N LEU A 196 -8.94 -26.72 13.80
CA LEU A 196 -8.86 -28.16 13.50
C LEU A 196 -7.82 -28.89 14.34
N TYR A 197 -6.70 -28.24 14.63
CA TYR A 197 -5.52 -28.85 15.26
C TYR A 197 -5.18 -28.29 16.65
N GLY A 198 -5.93 -27.30 17.13
CA GLY A 198 -5.78 -26.76 18.48
C GLY A 198 -6.15 -27.78 19.55
N PRO A 199 -5.68 -27.60 20.80
CA PRO A 199 -6.07 -28.46 21.91
C PRO A 199 -7.60 -28.42 22.05
N GLN A 200 -8.24 -29.56 21.79
CA GLN A 200 -9.64 -29.78 22.13
C GLN A 200 -9.72 -29.67 23.66
N GLY A 201 -10.56 -28.76 24.16
CA GLY A 201 -10.83 -28.62 25.59
C GLY A 201 -11.29 -29.93 26.22
#